data_AF-A0A3L7MXJ1-F1
#
_entry.id   AF-A0A3L7MXJ1-F1
#
_cell.length_a   1.000
_cell.length_b   1.000
_cell.length_c   1.000
_cell.angle_alpha   90.00
_cell.angle_beta   90.00
_cell.angle_gamma   90.00
#
_symmetry.space_group_name_H-M   'P 1'
#
loop_
_entity.id
_entity.type
_entity.pdbx_description
1 polymer ?
#
loop_
_entity_poly.entity_id
_entity_poly.type
_entity_poly.pdbx_seq_one_letter_code
_entity_poly.pdbx_strand_id
1 'polypeptide(L)'
;SLEATLLKLKAVYDDWWRRWRLPAYGPMISMPTVLSKTNPVKYAAVVLGVKDIDRLFGMRRRLIAEFDGTVVSAGLAGYRRDLGQWPNDIKMTYTQYFPKKFNFDPYEKGYGQFTYEFLGSKERGIDGDLGRVVVTGCVLYARNDDHEANGASRHSAGGTNDDFVLWPALRAISRGQAK
;
A
#
# COMPACT_ATOMS: atom_id res chain seq x y z
N SER A 1 12.30 0.81 40.39
CA SER A 1 13.71 0.35 40.38
C SER A 1 14.27 0.41 38.95
N LEU A 2 15.59 0.38 38.82
CA LEU A 2 16.30 0.28 37.54
C LEU A 2 15.87 -0.97 36.75
N GLU A 3 15.73 -2.11 37.45
CA GLU A 3 15.31 -3.38 36.86
C GLU A 3 13.96 -3.31 36.15
N ALA A 4 12.95 -2.68 36.78
CA ALA A 4 11.62 -2.52 36.18
C ALA A 4 11.67 -1.65 34.91
N THR A 5 12.59 -0.69 34.85
CA THR A 5 12.78 0.16 33.67
C THR A 5 13.46 -0.63 32.55
N LEU A 6 14.49 -1.41 32.88
CA LEU A 6 15.21 -2.26 31.94
C LEU A 6 14.31 -3.35 31.34
N LEU A 7 13.44 -3.97 32.14
CA LEU A 7 12.44 -4.92 31.67
C LEU A 7 11.49 -4.30 30.64
N LYS A 8 11.01 -3.07 30.91
CA LYS A 8 10.13 -2.34 29.99
C LYS A 8 10.83 -1.99 28.67
N LEU A 9 12.08 -1.55 28.72
CA LEU A 9 12.84 -1.23 27.50
C LEU A 9 13.09 -2.48 26.64
N LYS A 10 13.42 -3.62 27.27
CA LYS A 10 13.53 -4.91 26.57
C LYS A 10 12.21 -5.31 25.90
N ALA A 11 11.09 -5.17 26.61
CA ALA A 11 9.77 -5.49 26.05
C ALA A 11 9.42 -4.62 24.83
N VAL A 12 9.80 -3.34 24.86
CA VAL A 12 9.64 -2.42 23.74
C VAL A 12 10.49 -2.86 22.53
N TYR A 13 11.78 -3.18 22.76
CA TYR A 13 12.66 -3.70 21.71
C TYR A 13 12.13 -5.02 21.11
N ASP A 14 11.74 -5.98 21.95
CA ASP A 14 11.25 -7.29 21.52
C ASP A 14 9.93 -7.20 20.74
N ASP A 15 9.06 -6.24 21.06
CA ASP A 15 7.82 -5.99 20.31
C ASP A 15 8.13 -5.54 18.88
N TRP A 16 9.02 -4.55 18.69
CA TRP A 16 9.37 -4.12 17.34
C TRP A 16 10.15 -5.17 16.57
N TRP A 17 11.10 -5.85 17.22
CA TRP A 17 11.88 -6.89 16.58
C TRP A 17 10.99 -8.01 16.03
N ARG A 18 9.94 -8.38 16.78
CA ARG A 18 8.92 -9.32 16.32
C ARG A 18 8.12 -8.74 15.14
N ARG A 19 7.59 -7.53 15.27
CA ARG A 19 6.81 -6.86 14.20
C ARG A 19 7.59 -6.70 12.90
N TRP A 20 8.89 -6.46 12.97
CA TRP A 20 9.74 -6.32 11.78
C TRP A 20 9.87 -7.62 11.00
N ARG A 21 9.99 -8.75 11.70
CA ARG A 21 10.07 -10.08 11.09
C ARG A 21 8.73 -10.64 10.66
N LEU A 22 7.64 -10.10 11.21
CA LEU A 22 6.32 -10.48 10.76
C LEU A 22 6.05 -9.92 9.36
N PRO A 23 5.23 -10.63 8.55
CA PRO A 23 4.69 -10.08 7.34
C PRO A 23 3.91 -8.80 7.65
N ALA A 24 3.94 -7.81 6.74
CA ALA A 24 3.42 -6.45 6.95
C ALA A 24 1.92 -6.35 7.30
N TYR A 25 1.20 -7.47 7.21
CA TYR A 25 -0.24 -7.65 7.34
C TYR A 25 -0.63 -8.61 8.48
N GLY A 26 0.31 -9.04 9.33
CA GLY A 26 -0.02 -9.87 10.48
C GLY A 26 -0.91 -9.14 11.50
N PRO A 27 -1.82 -9.83 12.23
CA PRO A 27 -2.72 -9.19 13.19
C PRO A 27 -1.96 -8.46 14.33
N MET A 28 -0.71 -8.83 14.58
CA MET A 28 0.15 -8.14 15.54
C MET A 28 0.52 -6.72 15.10
N ILE A 29 0.55 -6.43 13.80
CA ILE A 29 0.92 -5.10 13.29
C ILE A 29 -0.18 -4.07 13.56
N SER A 30 -1.45 -4.47 13.54
CA SER A 30 -2.58 -3.60 13.86
C SER A 30 -2.81 -3.43 15.37
N MET A 31 -2.18 -4.25 16.22
CA MET A 31 -2.27 -4.10 17.67
C MET A 31 -1.44 -2.92 18.18
N PRO A 32 -1.87 -2.21 19.24
CA PRO A 32 -1.06 -1.17 19.88
C PRO A 32 0.32 -1.71 20.31
N THR A 33 1.38 -0.98 20.00
CA THR A 33 2.76 -1.35 20.38
C THR A 33 2.93 -1.35 21.88
N VAL A 34 3.92 -2.07 22.40
CA VAL A 34 4.28 -2.00 23.82
C VAL A 34 4.64 -0.56 24.21
N LEU A 35 5.30 0.19 23.32
CA LEU A 35 5.61 1.61 23.53
C LEU A 35 4.35 2.45 23.72
N SER A 36 3.30 2.25 22.91
CA SER A 36 2.04 3.01 23.00
C SER A 36 1.35 2.91 24.37
N LYS A 37 1.66 1.85 25.14
CA LYS A 37 1.13 1.60 26.50
C LYS A 37 2.05 2.12 27.61
N THR A 38 3.22 2.68 27.26
CA THR A 38 4.15 3.24 28.25
C THR A 38 3.81 4.69 28.59
N ASN A 39 4.27 5.16 29.77
CA ASN A 39 4.09 6.56 30.16
C ASN A 39 5.02 7.45 29.31
N PRO A 40 4.48 8.36 28.47
CA PRO A 40 5.28 9.11 27.51
C PRO A 40 6.24 10.09 28.18
N VAL A 41 5.91 10.63 29.36
CA VAL A 41 6.77 11.56 30.11
C VAL A 41 7.97 10.83 30.70
N LYS A 42 7.73 9.65 31.29
CA LYS A 42 8.79 8.84 31.92
C LYS A 42 9.76 8.24 30.89
N TYR A 43 9.30 8.01 29.66
CA TYR A 43 10.07 7.41 28.58
C TYR A 43 10.31 8.39 27.42
N ALA A 44 10.32 9.70 27.68
CA ALA A 44 10.40 10.73 26.63
C ALA A 44 11.60 10.56 25.68
N ALA A 45 12.78 10.20 26.20
CA ALA A 45 13.96 9.93 25.38
C ALA A 45 13.75 8.76 24.41
N VAL A 46 13.02 7.73 24.83
CA VAL A 46 12.67 6.58 23.97
C VAL A 46 11.62 7.02 22.95
N VAL A 47 10.58 7.74 23.37
CA VAL A 47 9.53 8.20 22.47
C VAL A 47 10.11 9.10 21.36
N LEU A 48 11.05 9.99 21.69
CA LEU A 48 11.73 10.85 20.74
C LEU A 48 12.58 10.06 19.74
N GLY A 49 13.31 9.03 20.18
CA GLY A 49 14.12 8.19 19.28
C GLY A 49 13.31 7.21 18.44
N VAL A 50 12.10 6.85 18.89
CA VAL A 50 11.30 5.77 18.30
C VAL A 50 10.18 6.28 17.41
N LYS A 51 9.77 7.54 17.55
CA LYS A 51 8.71 8.14 16.72
C LYS A 51 8.90 7.86 15.21
N ASP A 52 10.15 7.77 14.76
CA ASP A 52 10.49 7.43 13.38
C ASP A 52 10.27 5.95 13.02
N ILE A 53 10.37 5.04 13.98
CA ILE A 53 10.18 3.59 13.78
C ILE A 53 8.72 3.26 13.48
N ASP A 54 7.75 3.90 14.14
CA ASP A 54 6.34 3.71 13.81
C ASP A 54 6.04 4.17 12.38
N ARG A 55 6.69 5.25 11.94
CA ARG A 55 6.64 5.72 10.54
C ARG A 55 7.27 4.73 9.57
N LEU A 56 8.34 4.02 9.96
CA LEU A 56 8.97 2.99 9.11
C LEU A 56 8.01 1.84 8.78
N PHE A 57 7.11 1.45 9.69
CA PHE A 57 6.12 0.42 9.39
C PHE A 57 5.13 0.87 8.31
N GLY A 58 4.67 2.12 8.38
CA GLY A 58 3.85 2.73 7.32
C GLY A 58 4.60 2.80 5.98
N MET A 59 5.86 3.25 6.00
CA MET A 59 6.71 3.29 4.81
C MET A 59 6.95 1.91 4.20
N ARG A 60 7.19 0.88 5.02
CA ARG A 60 7.33 -0.51 4.56
C ARG A 60 6.06 -0.99 3.85
N ARG A 61 4.88 -0.71 4.42
CA ARG A 61 3.59 -1.09 3.82
C ARG A 61 3.39 -0.40 2.47
N ARG A 62 3.66 0.91 2.40
CA ARG A 62 3.61 1.68 1.16
C ARG A 62 4.59 1.15 0.11
N LEU A 63 5.82 0.84 0.51
CA LEU A 63 6.83 0.30 -0.41
C LEU A 63 6.41 -1.04 -1.00
N ILE A 64 5.79 -1.91 -0.21
CA ILE A 64 5.24 -3.19 -0.70
C ILE A 64 4.16 -2.92 -1.75
N ALA A 65 3.21 -2.02 -1.47
CA ALA A 65 2.16 -1.68 -2.43
C ALA A 65 2.73 -1.11 -3.73
N GLU A 66 3.71 -0.20 -3.66
CA GLU A 66 4.38 0.37 -4.84
C GLU A 66 5.13 -0.70 -5.65
N PHE A 67 5.87 -1.58 -4.97
CA PHE A 67 6.65 -2.63 -5.62
C PHE A 67 5.76 -3.67 -6.29
N ASP A 68 4.83 -4.25 -5.53
CA ASP A 68 3.89 -5.27 -6.02
C ASP A 68 2.98 -4.67 -7.11
N GLY A 69 2.50 -3.45 -6.90
CA GLY A 69 1.73 -2.69 -7.89
C GLY A 69 2.48 -2.44 -9.19
N THR A 70 3.78 -2.16 -9.12
CA THR A 70 4.63 -1.99 -10.31
C THR A 70 4.76 -3.29 -11.10
N VAL A 71 4.95 -4.43 -10.41
CA VAL A 71 5.01 -5.75 -11.05
C VAL A 71 3.71 -6.07 -11.77
N VAL A 72 2.57 -5.87 -11.11
CA VAL A 72 1.24 -6.09 -11.72
C VAL A 72 1.03 -5.15 -12.90
N SER A 73 1.35 -3.87 -12.75
CA SER A 73 1.23 -2.86 -13.81
C SER A 73 2.05 -3.21 -15.05
N ALA A 74 3.29 -3.66 -14.87
CA ALA A 74 4.14 -4.10 -15.97
C ALA A 74 3.53 -5.30 -16.70
N GLY A 75 2.95 -6.25 -15.95
CA GLY A 75 2.27 -7.40 -16.55
C GLY A 75 0.96 -7.03 -17.27
N LEU A 76 0.17 -6.07 -16.75
CA LEU A 76 -0.98 -5.52 -17.47
C LEU A 76 -0.56 -4.88 -18.80
N ALA A 77 0.52 -4.10 -18.79
CA ALA A 77 1.07 -3.49 -20.00
C ALA A 77 1.60 -4.54 -20.99
N GLY A 78 2.22 -5.61 -20.48
CA GLY A 78 2.64 -6.77 -21.28
C GLY A 78 1.45 -7.45 -21.98
N TYR A 79 0.37 -7.72 -21.24
CA TYR A 79 -0.85 -8.30 -21.80
C TYR A 79 -1.43 -7.43 -22.92
N ARG A 80 -1.52 -6.11 -22.69
CA ARG A 80 -2.00 -5.17 -23.72
C ARG A 80 -1.10 -5.15 -24.94
N ARG A 81 0.21 -5.23 -24.76
CA ARG A 81 1.17 -5.23 -25.87
C ARG A 81 0.97 -6.45 -26.78
N ASP A 82 0.72 -7.62 -26.22
CA ASP A 82 0.62 -8.86 -26.99
C ASP A 82 -0.76 -9.04 -27.63
N LEU A 83 -1.83 -8.69 -26.91
CA LEU A 83 -3.20 -8.96 -27.35
C LEU A 83 -3.94 -7.73 -27.89
N GLY A 84 -3.31 -6.55 -27.82
CA GLY A 84 -3.87 -5.28 -28.29
C GLY A 84 -5.01 -4.72 -27.43
N GLN A 85 -5.40 -5.41 -26.36
CA GLN A 85 -6.52 -5.03 -25.48
C GLN A 85 -6.15 -5.18 -24.01
N TRP A 86 -6.80 -4.40 -23.15
CA TRP A 86 -6.69 -4.60 -21.70
C TRP A 86 -7.45 -5.86 -21.27
N PRO A 87 -6.97 -6.59 -20.26
CA PRO A 87 -7.69 -7.77 -19.76
C PRO A 87 -9.02 -7.33 -19.14
N ASN A 88 -10.09 -8.11 -19.29
CA ASN A 88 -11.36 -7.80 -18.61
C ASN A 88 -11.38 -8.28 -17.15
N ASP A 89 -10.56 -9.27 -16.80
CA ASP A 89 -10.26 -9.73 -15.45
C ASP A 89 -8.73 -9.83 -15.30
N ILE A 90 -8.18 -9.27 -14.22
CA ILE A 90 -6.76 -9.35 -13.87
C ILE A 90 -6.22 -10.78 -13.88
N LYS A 91 -7.05 -11.79 -13.57
CA LYS A 91 -6.64 -13.21 -13.58
C LYS A 91 -6.13 -13.69 -14.93
N MET A 92 -6.56 -13.09 -16.03
CA MET A 92 -6.07 -13.42 -17.38
C MET A 92 -4.58 -13.13 -17.56
N THR A 93 -4.01 -12.28 -16.70
CA THR A 93 -2.60 -11.90 -16.76
C THR A 93 -1.71 -12.78 -15.87
N TYR A 94 -2.30 -13.58 -15.00
CA TYR A 94 -1.55 -14.41 -14.06
C TYR A 94 -0.71 -15.46 -14.78
N THR A 95 0.42 -15.79 -14.17
CA THR A 95 1.37 -16.84 -14.57
C THR A 95 2.15 -16.51 -15.84
N GLN A 96 1.51 -15.96 -16.87
CA GLN A 96 2.16 -15.57 -18.12
C GLN A 96 2.81 -14.18 -18.04
N TYR A 97 2.10 -13.18 -17.51
CA TYR A 97 2.57 -11.80 -17.48
C TYR A 97 3.10 -11.38 -16.12
N PHE A 98 2.55 -11.91 -15.03
CA PHE A 98 3.15 -11.82 -13.71
C PHE A 98 2.70 -12.94 -12.75
N PRO A 99 3.51 -13.30 -11.74
CA PRO A 99 3.11 -14.26 -10.70
C PRO A 99 2.01 -13.71 -9.77
N LYS A 100 0.96 -14.50 -9.52
CA LYS A 100 -0.19 -14.12 -8.66
C LYS A 100 0.22 -13.57 -7.27
N LYS A 101 1.34 -14.02 -6.71
CA LYS A 101 1.84 -13.58 -5.39
C LYS A 101 2.08 -12.06 -5.30
N PHE A 102 2.27 -11.39 -6.43
CA PHE A 102 2.45 -9.93 -6.50
C PHE A 102 1.12 -9.18 -6.63
N ASN A 103 0.00 -9.84 -6.89
CA ASN A 103 -1.30 -9.18 -6.73
C ASN A 103 -1.75 -9.29 -5.27
N PHE A 104 -1.16 -8.45 -4.43
CA PHE A 104 -1.39 -8.47 -2.99
C PHE A 104 -1.55 -7.04 -2.49
N ASP A 105 -2.67 -6.74 -1.82
CA ASP A 105 -2.91 -5.43 -1.22
C ASP A 105 -2.54 -5.45 0.27
N PRO A 106 -1.47 -4.76 0.69
CA PRO A 106 -1.04 -4.75 2.08
C PRO A 106 -1.98 -3.94 3.01
N TYR A 107 -2.97 -3.24 2.44
CA TYR A 107 -4.00 -2.51 3.17
C TYR A 107 -5.32 -3.28 3.25
N GLU A 108 -5.42 -4.47 2.68
CA GLU A 108 -6.64 -5.30 2.80
C GLU A 108 -6.56 -6.18 4.07
N LYS A 109 -7.60 -6.12 4.92
CA LYS A 109 -7.61 -6.78 6.25
C LYS A 109 -7.71 -8.31 6.19
N GLY A 110 -8.31 -8.85 5.13
CA GLY A 110 -8.57 -10.27 4.89
C GLY A 110 -7.48 -11.00 4.11
N TYR A 111 -6.31 -10.39 3.90
CA TYR A 111 -5.24 -10.92 3.05
C TYR A 111 -5.64 -11.06 1.56
N GLY A 112 -6.09 -9.95 0.99
CA GLY A 112 -6.67 -9.82 -0.34
C GLY A 112 -5.72 -9.30 -1.41
N GLN A 113 -6.32 -8.96 -2.53
CA GLN A 113 -5.65 -8.52 -3.75
C GLN A 113 -5.87 -7.02 -3.95
N PHE A 114 -5.05 -6.41 -4.82
CA PHE A 114 -5.35 -5.07 -5.31
C PHE A 114 -6.71 -5.07 -6.00
N THR A 115 -7.36 -3.92 -5.96
CA THR A 115 -8.62 -3.74 -6.67
C THR A 115 -8.29 -3.41 -8.12
N TYR A 116 -8.83 -4.24 -9.01
CA TYR A 116 -8.69 -4.09 -10.45
C TYR A 116 -10.05 -3.81 -11.06
N GLU A 117 -10.12 -2.78 -11.90
CA GLU A 117 -11.33 -2.44 -12.65
C GLU A 117 -11.01 -2.28 -14.13
N PHE A 118 -11.71 -3.06 -14.96
CA PHE A 118 -11.72 -2.87 -16.40
C PHE A 118 -12.66 -1.72 -16.76
N LEU A 119 -12.13 -0.69 -17.41
CA LEU A 119 -12.89 0.46 -17.89
C LEU A 119 -13.24 0.34 -19.38
N GLY A 120 -12.43 -0.38 -20.16
CA GLY A 120 -12.57 -0.40 -21.62
C GLY A 120 -12.45 1.01 -22.19
N SER A 121 -13.50 1.49 -22.86
CA SER A 121 -13.59 2.86 -23.39
C SER A 121 -14.16 3.88 -22.40
N LYS A 122 -14.63 3.45 -21.22
CA LYS A 122 -15.21 4.36 -20.23
C LYS A 122 -14.12 5.25 -19.63
N GLU A 123 -14.36 6.56 -19.65
CA GLU A 123 -13.52 7.52 -18.98
C GLU A 123 -13.80 7.55 -17.48
N ARG A 124 -12.74 7.61 -16.67
CA ARG A 124 -12.79 7.84 -15.23
C ARG A 124 -11.91 9.02 -14.87
N GLY A 125 -12.48 9.99 -14.16
CA GLY A 125 -11.70 11.04 -13.52
C GLY A 125 -11.12 10.55 -12.20
N ILE A 126 -9.83 10.76 -12.01
CA ILE A 126 -9.11 10.49 -10.77
C ILE A 126 -8.55 11.82 -10.29
N ASP A 127 -9.00 12.27 -9.12
CA ASP A 127 -8.50 13.50 -8.49
C ASP A 127 -7.21 13.20 -7.71
N GLY A 128 -6.33 14.19 -7.54
CA GLY A 128 -5.10 14.03 -6.78
C GLY A 128 -4.26 15.31 -6.78
N ASP A 129 -3.05 15.22 -6.24
CA ASP A 129 -2.14 16.37 -6.10
C ASP A 129 -1.71 16.98 -7.44
N LEU A 130 -1.85 16.21 -8.53
CA LEU A 130 -1.54 16.64 -9.90
C LEU A 130 -2.74 17.27 -10.61
N GLY A 131 -3.86 17.45 -9.90
CA GLY A 131 -5.16 17.79 -10.48
C GLY A 131 -5.92 16.55 -10.94
N ARG A 132 -7.06 16.78 -11.61
CA ARG A 132 -7.90 15.72 -12.14
C ARG A 132 -7.32 15.12 -13.41
N VAL A 133 -7.10 13.81 -13.40
CA VAL A 133 -6.60 13.05 -14.54
C VAL A 133 -7.71 12.14 -15.06
N VAL A 134 -7.94 12.13 -16.37
CA VAL A 134 -8.90 11.21 -17.01
C VAL A 134 -8.15 9.97 -17.50
N VAL A 135 -8.68 8.80 -17.14
CA VAL A 135 -8.09 7.50 -17.48
C VAL A 135 -9.10 6.61 -18.19
N THR A 136 -8.61 5.72 -19.06
CA THR A 136 -9.40 4.70 -19.77
C THR A 136 -8.68 3.35 -19.71
N GLY A 137 -9.32 2.29 -20.21
CA GLY A 137 -8.72 0.96 -20.30
C GLY A 137 -8.87 0.16 -19.01
N CYS A 138 -8.04 0.43 -18.02
CA CYS A 138 -8.12 -0.22 -16.71
C CYS A 138 -7.49 0.62 -15.61
N VAL A 139 -7.88 0.31 -14.37
CA VAL A 139 -7.31 0.92 -13.16
C VAL A 139 -6.95 -0.18 -12.17
N LEU A 140 -5.79 -0.02 -11.54
CA LEU A 140 -5.32 -0.84 -10.43
C LEU A 140 -5.04 0.07 -9.24
N TYR A 141 -5.59 -0.26 -8.08
CA TYR A 141 -5.37 0.52 -6.88
C TYR A 141 -5.35 -0.35 -5.63
N ALA A 142 -4.57 0.09 -4.64
CA ALA A 142 -4.61 -0.43 -3.29
C ALA A 142 -5.55 0.43 -2.43
N ARG A 143 -6.05 -0.15 -1.35
CA ARG A 143 -6.69 0.62 -0.27
C ARG A 143 -5.64 1.44 0.47
N ASN A 144 -6.10 2.29 1.39
CA ASN A 144 -5.24 3.00 2.33
C ASN A 144 -5.53 2.56 3.78
N ASP A 145 -5.08 3.33 4.77
CA ASP A 145 -5.25 2.99 6.19
C ASP A 145 -6.73 2.99 6.67
N ASP A 146 -7.66 3.55 5.89
CA ASP A 146 -9.11 3.38 6.08
C ASP A 146 -9.58 1.96 5.73
N HIS A 147 -8.78 1.23 4.94
CA HIS A 147 -9.07 -0.09 4.41
C HIS A 147 -10.32 -0.13 3.51
N GLU A 148 -10.72 1.00 2.96
CA GLU A 148 -11.87 1.13 2.08
C GLU A 148 -11.43 1.25 0.62
N ALA A 149 -12.25 0.70 -0.29
CA ALA A 149 -12.03 0.81 -1.73
C ALA A 149 -12.99 1.88 -2.27
N ASN A 150 -12.44 2.99 -2.74
CA ASN A 150 -13.19 4.20 -3.12
C ASN A 150 -13.29 4.39 -4.64
N GLY A 151 -13.17 3.29 -5.40
CA GLY A 151 -13.34 3.29 -6.86
C GLY A 151 -12.25 4.04 -7.62
N ALA A 152 -11.09 4.25 -7.03
CA ALA A 152 -10.02 5.11 -7.54
C ALA A 152 -10.52 6.52 -7.91
N SER A 153 -11.50 7.06 -7.18
CA SER A 153 -12.02 8.42 -7.41
C SER A 153 -10.97 9.49 -7.09
N ARG A 154 -10.13 9.23 -6.08
CA ARG A 154 -9.03 10.09 -5.67
C ARG A 154 -7.78 9.27 -5.35
N HIS A 155 -6.63 9.74 -5.82
CA HIS A 155 -5.31 9.17 -5.55
C HIS A 155 -4.68 9.81 -4.32
N SER A 156 -4.30 8.96 -3.37
CA SER A 156 -3.61 9.32 -2.13
C SER A 156 -2.56 8.24 -1.81
N ALA A 157 -1.27 8.53 -2.02
CA ALA A 157 -0.22 7.52 -1.94
C ALA A 157 0.17 7.19 -0.49
N GLY A 158 -0.33 6.05 0.03
CA GLY A 158 -0.13 5.64 1.42
C GLY A 158 -0.70 6.65 2.41
N GLY A 159 -1.86 7.21 2.06
CA GLY A 159 -2.57 8.18 2.87
C GLY A 159 -3.47 7.53 3.92
N THR A 160 -4.14 8.36 4.70
CA THR A 160 -5.12 7.89 5.70
C THR A 160 -6.43 7.47 5.05
N ASN A 161 -6.86 8.19 4.02
CA ASN A 161 -8.13 7.98 3.29
C ASN A 161 -7.87 7.92 1.78
N ASP A 162 -8.92 7.63 1.02
CA ASP A 162 -8.96 7.54 -0.45
C ASP A 162 -8.12 6.35 -0.96
N ASP A 163 -7.98 6.17 -2.28
CA ASP A 163 -7.28 5.02 -2.84
C ASP A 163 -5.84 5.33 -3.22
N PHE A 164 -4.97 4.33 -3.10
CA PHE A 164 -3.63 4.41 -3.66
C PHE A 164 -3.62 3.83 -5.07
N VAL A 165 -3.82 4.69 -6.07
CA VAL A 165 -3.74 4.30 -7.50
C VAL A 165 -2.32 3.89 -7.89
N LEU A 166 -2.18 2.65 -8.41
CA LEU A 166 -0.94 2.00 -8.85
C LEU A 166 -0.83 1.96 -10.37
N TRP A 167 -1.96 1.78 -11.07
CA TRP A 167 -2.09 1.89 -12.51
C TRP A 167 -3.37 2.65 -12.89
N PRO A 168 -3.34 3.53 -13.89
CA PRO A 168 -2.19 3.91 -14.71
C PRO A 168 -1.24 4.89 -14.03
N ALA A 169 -0.07 5.12 -14.65
CA ALA A 169 0.91 6.08 -14.16
C ALA A 169 0.38 7.54 -14.27
N LEU A 170 -0.36 7.99 -13.26
CA LEU A 170 -1.06 9.29 -13.24
C LEU A 170 -0.13 10.46 -13.57
N ARG A 171 1.11 10.42 -13.07
CA ARG A 171 2.12 11.45 -13.36
C ARG A 171 2.49 11.51 -14.84
N ALA A 172 2.60 10.37 -15.52
CA ALA A 172 2.88 10.35 -16.96
C ALA A 172 1.68 10.88 -17.75
N ILE A 173 0.45 10.53 -17.36
CA ILE A 173 -0.76 11.02 -18.01
C ILE A 173 -0.92 12.54 -17.82
N SER A 174 -0.72 13.06 -16.60
CA SER A 174 -0.78 14.50 -16.31
C SER A 174 0.20 15.33 -17.16
N ARG A 175 1.28 14.70 -17.63
CA ARG A 175 2.31 15.30 -18.49
C ARG A 175 2.06 15.09 -19.99
N GLY A 176 0.98 14.41 -20.37
CA GLY A 176 0.71 14.03 -21.76
C GLY A 176 1.66 12.98 -22.33
N GLN A 177 2.41 12.27 -21.48
CA GLN A 177 3.39 11.24 -21.87
C GLN A 177 2.76 9.84 -21.99
N ALA A 178 1.55 9.67 -21.48
CA ALA A 178 0.77 8.44 -21.56
C ALA A 178 -0.70 8.78 -21.87
N LYS A 179 -1.40 7.85 -22.53
CA LYS A 179 -2.83 7.92 -22.85
C LYS A 179 -3.54 6.68 -22.32
#